data_AF-A0A7X7Q1D9-F1
#
_entry.id   AF-A0A7X7Q1D9-F1
#
_cell.length_a   1.000
_cell.length_b   1.000
_cell.length_c   1.000
_cell.angle_alpha   90.00
_cell.angle_beta   90.00
_cell.angle_gamma   90.00
#
_symmetry.space_group_name_H-M   'P 1'
#
loop_
_entity.id
_entity.type
_entity.pdbx_description
1 polymer ?
#
loop_
_entity_poly.entity_id
_entity_poly.type
_entity_poly.pdbx_seq_one_letter_code
_entity_poly.pdbx_strand_id
1 'polypeptide(L)'
;MSLLKQLAETYHYEYHKNYLYINIDDYLITVRNYIDYFDPRNNGRIIYIPLNDPTQEQKEQLMVFLKANSLNLKIREYVIDDLNVLVIRLLEVYKKFKIEEFHHLINTVIKFLKDINISYEKVCRYCKGNDSDSTVIINKIKYHCHSKCREEFESKMKK
;
A
#
# COMPACT_ATOMS: atom_id res chain seq x y z
N MET A 1 -2.91 -22.11 6.07
CA MET A 1 -2.09 -21.12 5.34
C MET A 1 -2.63 -19.71 5.62
N SER A 2 -1.79 -18.68 5.74
CA SER A 2 -2.28 -17.30 5.90
C SER A 2 -2.78 -16.75 4.56
N LEU A 3 -3.74 -15.82 4.58
CA LEU A 3 -4.26 -15.18 3.36
C LEU A 3 -3.15 -14.55 2.51
N LEU A 4 -2.18 -13.87 3.16
CA LEU A 4 -1.07 -13.25 2.42
C LEU A 4 -0.19 -14.28 1.70
N LYS A 5 0.05 -15.44 2.34
CA LYS A 5 0.80 -16.53 1.70
C LYS A 5 0.00 -17.15 0.55
N GLN A 6 -1.32 -17.31 0.71
CA GLN A 6 -2.20 -17.73 -0.39
C GLN A 6 -2.17 -16.74 -1.56
N LEU A 7 -2.30 -15.44 -1.30
CA LEU A 7 -2.22 -14.40 -2.34
C LEU A 7 -0.85 -14.42 -3.04
N ALA A 8 0.24 -14.60 -2.29
CA ALA A 8 1.58 -14.70 -2.85
C ALA A 8 1.74 -15.90 -3.80
N GLU A 9 1.27 -17.07 -3.39
CA GLU A 9 1.37 -18.30 -4.19
C GLU A 9 0.46 -18.24 -5.42
N THR A 10 -0.77 -17.77 -5.27
CA THR A 10 -1.76 -17.72 -6.36
C THR A 10 -1.39 -16.70 -7.45
N TYR A 11 -0.86 -15.54 -7.06
CA TYR A 11 -0.60 -14.43 -7.99
C TYR A 11 0.88 -14.13 -8.19
N HIS A 12 1.76 -15.00 -7.69
CA HIS A 12 3.22 -14.85 -7.76
C HIS A 12 3.74 -13.51 -7.21
N TYR A 13 3.09 -12.99 -6.16
CA TYR A 13 3.53 -11.76 -5.50
C TYR A 13 4.74 -12.01 -4.60
N GLU A 14 5.56 -10.97 -4.43
CA GLU A 14 6.71 -11.02 -3.55
C GLU A 14 6.24 -11.07 -2.08
N TYR A 15 6.65 -12.12 -1.37
CA TYR A 15 6.28 -12.33 0.03
C TYR A 15 7.52 -12.52 0.89
N HIS A 16 7.69 -11.64 1.89
CA HIS A 16 8.83 -11.70 2.79
C HIS A 16 8.38 -11.58 4.25
N LYS A 17 8.62 -12.65 5.02
CA LYS A 17 8.20 -12.81 6.42
C LYS A 17 6.68 -12.67 6.61
N ASN A 18 6.20 -11.46 6.87
CA ASN A 18 4.79 -11.11 7.12
C ASN A 18 4.30 -9.96 6.22
N TYR A 19 5.07 -9.64 5.17
CA TYR A 19 4.79 -8.57 4.22
C TYR A 19 4.54 -9.19 2.85
N LEU A 20 3.48 -8.73 2.20
CA LEU A 20 3.14 -9.01 0.82
C LEU A 20 3.35 -7.73 0.01
N TYR A 21 4.11 -7.82 -1.07
CA TYR A 21 4.38 -6.72 -1.98
C TYR A 21 3.71 -7.01 -3.31
N ILE A 22 2.77 -6.14 -3.66
CA ILE A 22 1.89 -6.29 -4.80
C ILE A 22 2.16 -5.13 -5.76
N ASN A 23 2.09 -5.44 -7.05
CA ASN A 23 2.06 -4.44 -8.11
C ASN A 23 0.77 -4.65 -8.93
N ILE A 24 -0.16 -3.70 -8.89
CA ILE A 24 -1.44 -3.74 -9.63
C ILE A 24 -1.67 -2.42 -10.32
N ASP A 25 -1.88 -2.44 -11.63
CA ASP A 25 -1.90 -1.25 -12.48
C ASP A 25 -0.76 -0.33 -12.10
N ASP A 26 0.39 -1.01 -11.94
CA ASP A 26 1.67 -0.42 -11.72
C ASP A 26 1.78 -0.02 -10.19
N TYR A 27 0.67 0.17 -9.44
CA TYR A 27 0.64 0.75 -8.08
C TYR A 27 1.35 -0.20 -7.12
N LEU A 28 2.29 0.32 -6.35
CA LEU A 28 3.00 -0.46 -5.35
C LEU A 28 2.19 -0.51 -4.06
N ILE A 29 1.84 -1.72 -3.66
CA ILE A 29 0.99 -1.95 -2.50
C ILE A 29 1.73 -2.89 -1.58
N THR A 30 1.88 -2.46 -0.33
CA THR A 30 2.45 -3.29 0.72
C THR A 30 1.34 -3.68 1.69
N VAL A 31 1.21 -4.97 1.98
CA VAL A 31 0.26 -5.49 2.96
C VAL A 31 1.02 -6.17 4.07
N ARG A 32 0.73 -5.82 5.33
CA ARG A 32 1.28 -6.53 6.50
C ARG A 32 0.17 -7.11 7.36
N ASN A 33 0.43 -8.26 7.96
CA ASN A 33 -0.35 -8.68 9.12
C ASN A 33 0.02 -7.78 10.31
N TYR A 34 -0.98 -7.22 10.97
CA TYR A 34 -0.84 -6.46 12.20
C TYR A 34 -1.32 -7.31 13.37
N ILE A 35 -0.47 -7.44 14.39
CA ILE A 35 -0.73 -8.19 15.59
C ILE A 35 -0.63 -7.22 16.77
N ASP A 36 -1.75 -7.01 17.43
CA ASP A 36 -1.87 -6.35 18.72
C ASP A 36 -1.90 -7.44 19.80
N TYR A 37 -0.82 -7.50 20.58
CA TYR A 37 -0.68 -8.49 21.66
C TYR A 37 -1.53 -8.16 22.90
N PHE A 38 -2.01 -6.91 23.02
CA PHE A 38 -2.78 -6.45 24.17
C PHE A 38 -4.30 -6.56 23.93
N ASP A 39 -4.75 -6.30 22.69
CA ASP A 39 -6.13 -6.57 22.29
C ASP A 39 -6.17 -7.36 20.98
N PRO A 40 -6.29 -8.70 21.01
CA PRO A 40 -6.34 -9.51 19.79
C PRO A 40 -7.47 -9.16 18.82
N ARG A 41 -8.52 -8.44 19.26
CA ARG A 41 -9.60 -7.94 18.39
C ARG A 41 -9.11 -6.82 17.46
N ASN A 42 -7.95 -6.25 17.77
CA ASN A 42 -7.24 -5.27 16.96
C ASN A 42 -6.32 -5.90 15.92
N ASN A 43 -6.12 -7.22 15.96
CA ASN A 43 -5.40 -7.95 14.92
C ASN A 43 -6.11 -7.78 13.58
N GLY A 44 -5.31 -7.72 12.52
CA GLY A 44 -5.85 -7.57 11.18
C GLY A 44 -4.75 -7.34 10.16
N ARG A 45 -5.09 -6.59 9.11
CA ARG A 45 -4.15 -6.25 8.05
C ARG A 45 -4.06 -4.75 7.89
N ILE A 46 -2.87 -4.29 7.53
CA ILE A 46 -2.63 -2.91 7.17
C ILE A 46 -2.08 -2.90 5.75
N ILE A 47 -2.72 -2.08 4.91
CA ILE A 47 -2.35 -1.83 3.52
C ILE A 47 -1.66 -0.45 3.48
N TYR A 48 -0.57 -0.38 2.73
CA TYR A 48 0.19 0.84 2.47
C TYR A 48 0.24 1.04 0.96
N ILE A 49 -0.14 2.24 0.51
CA ILE A 49 -0.08 2.66 -0.88
C ILE A 49 0.62 4.02 -0.92
N PRO A 50 1.90 4.08 -1.34
CA PRO A 50 2.56 5.36 -1.60
C PRO A 50 1.81 6.14 -2.69
N LEU A 51 1.55 7.42 -2.42
CA LEU A 51 0.92 8.34 -3.35
C LEU A 51 1.95 9.39 -3.78
N ASN A 52 1.92 9.77 -5.05
CA ASN A 52 2.82 10.78 -5.59
C ASN A 52 2.23 12.17 -5.33
N ASP A 53 2.65 12.78 -4.22
CA ASP A 53 2.40 14.17 -3.87
C ASP A 53 0.95 14.67 -4.16
N PRO A 54 -0.09 13.98 -3.63
CA PRO A 54 -1.48 14.35 -3.89
C PRO A 54 -1.81 15.73 -3.32
N THR A 55 -2.64 16.49 -4.04
CA THR A 55 -3.13 17.80 -3.59
C THR A 55 -4.04 17.65 -2.37
N GLN A 56 -4.24 18.74 -1.63
CA GLN A 56 -5.13 18.72 -0.48
C GLN A 56 -6.58 18.33 -0.84
N GLU A 57 -7.07 18.83 -1.98
CA GLU A 57 -8.40 18.47 -2.51
C GLU A 57 -8.51 16.96 -2.80
N GLN A 58 -7.48 16.39 -3.44
CA GLN A 58 -7.44 14.95 -3.74
C GLN A 58 -7.40 14.11 -2.45
N LYS A 59 -6.65 14.54 -1.45
CA LYS A 59 -6.63 13.90 -0.12
C LYS A 59 -8.02 13.92 0.50
N GLU A 60 -8.71 15.06 0.47
CA GLU A 60 -10.06 15.19 1.03
C GLU A 60 -11.07 14.31 0.30
N GLN A 61 -11.06 14.31 -1.03
CA GLN A 61 -11.92 13.44 -1.86
C GLN A 61 -11.71 11.96 -1.53
N LEU A 62 -10.45 11.53 -1.40
CA LEU A 62 -10.10 10.17 -1.01
C LEU A 62 -10.59 9.83 0.40
N MET A 63 -10.42 10.73 1.37
CA MET A 63 -10.87 10.48 2.75
C MET A 63 -12.40 10.39 2.84
N VAL A 64 -13.14 11.19 2.06
CA VAL A 64 -14.60 11.13 1.94
C VAL A 64 -15.04 9.80 1.31
N PHE A 65 -14.40 9.39 0.23
CA PHE A 65 -14.68 8.12 -0.45
C PHE A 65 -14.46 6.92 0.48
N LEU A 66 -13.33 6.86 1.18
CA LEU A 66 -13.01 5.79 2.11
C LEU A 66 -14.00 5.75 3.29
N LYS A 67 -14.45 6.92 3.77
CA LYS A 67 -15.49 7.02 4.80
C LYS A 67 -16.79 6.38 4.34
N ALA A 68 -17.27 6.81 3.16
CA ALA A 68 -18.55 6.39 2.60
C ALA A 68 -18.57 4.89 2.28
N ASN A 69 -17.42 4.31 1.93
CA ASN A 69 -17.29 2.90 1.56
C ASN A 69 -16.71 2.00 2.67
N SER A 70 -16.46 2.54 3.85
CA SER A 70 -15.73 1.85 4.94
C SER A 70 -16.34 0.49 5.31
N LEU A 71 -17.66 0.40 5.46
CA LEU A 71 -18.34 -0.86 5.78
C LEU A 71 -18.26 -1.88 4.64
N ASN A 72 -18.50 -1.44 3.39
CA ASN A 72 -18.48 -2.31 2.22
C ASN A 72 -17.06 -2.87 1.95
N LEU A 73 -16.05 -2.02 2.13
CA LEU A 73 -14.64 -2.39 1.97
C LEU A 73 -14.02 -2.97 3.25
N LYS A 74 -14.80 -3.15 4.32
CA LYS A 74 -14.34 -3.59 5.65
C LYS A 74 -13.09 -2.82 6.12
N ILE A 75 -13.10 -1.50 5.97
CA ILE A 75 -12.07 -0.60 6.45
C ILE A 75 -12.44 -0.16 7.87
N ARG A 76 -11.50 -0.33 8.80
CA ARG A 76 -11.64 0.10 10.19
C ARG A 76 -11.14 1.54 10.37
N GLU A 77 -9.92 1.79 9.91
CA GLU A 77 -9.21 3.06 10.06
C GLU A 77 -8.45 3.33 8.76
N TYR A 78 -8.28 4.60 8.42
CA TYR A 78 -7.49 5.02 7.28
C TYR A 78 -6.91 6.40 7.52
N VAL A 79 -5.71 6.66 6.98
CA VAL A 79 -5.00 7.93 7.09
C VAL A 79 -4.05 8.08 5.91
N ILE A 80 -3.71 9.31 5.54
CA ILE A 80 -2.58 9.62 4.67
C ILE A 80 -1.52 10.24 5.55
N ASP A 81 -0.35 9.62 5.62
CA ASP A 81 0.76 10.15 6.45
C ASP A 81 1.48 11.33 5.79
N ASP A 82 2.39 11.95 6.54
CA ASP A 82 3.18 13.10 6.07
C ASP A 82 4.12 12.74 4.90
N LEU A 83 4.36 11.45 4.65
CA LEU A 83 5.16 10.95 3.54
C LEU A 83 4.33 10.63 2.30
N ASN A 84 3.05 11.05 2.30
CA ASN A 84 2.04 10.80 1.28
C ASN A 84 1.75 9.31 1.08
N VAL A 85 1.79 8.50 2.14
CA VAL A 85 1.39 7.09 2.09
C VAL A 85 -0.03 6.95 2.61
N LEU A 86 -0.92 6.41 1.77
CA LEU A 86 -2.23 5.96 2.21
C LEU A 86 -2.08 4.68 3.03
N VAL A 87 -2.52 4.74 4.28
CA VAL A 87 -2.54 3.63 5.23
C VAL A 87 -3.99 3.25 5.47
N ILE A 88 -4.34 1.99 5.20
CA ILE A 88 -5.69 1.44 5.43
C ILE A 88 -5.58 0.25 6.37
N ARG A 89 -6.29 0.30 7.50
CA ARG A 89 -6.43 -0.80 8.45
C ARG A 89 -7.75 -1.53 8.22
N LEU A 90 -7.69 -2.83 8.01
CA LEU A 90 -8.86 -3.66 7.76
C LEU A 90 -9.57 -4.08 9.04
N LEU A 91 -10.89 -4.15 8.96
CA LEU A 91 -11.78 -4.67 9.98
C LEU A 91 -11.88 -6.21 9.85
N GLU A 92 -11.02 -6.94 10.55
CA GLU A 92 -10.99 -8.42 10.50
C GLU A 92 -11.57 -9.11 11.74
N VAL A 93 -12.28 -8.34 12.58
CA VAL A 93 -12.65 -8.72 13.96
C VAL A 93 -13.40 -10.06 14.05
N TYR A 94 -14.16 -10.46 13.02
CA TYR A 94 -15.00 -11.67 13.07
C TYR A 94 -14.98 -12.57 11.83
N LYS A 95 -14.51 -12.08 10.68
CA LYS A 95 -14.42 -12.88 9.44
C LYS A 95 -13.11 -12.59 8.73
N LYS A 96 -12.38 -13.65 8.42
CA LYS A 96 -11.20 -13.59 7.56
C LYS A 96 -11.62 -13.07 6.18
N PHE A 97 -10.83 -12.17 5.61
CA PHE A 97 -10.97 -11.75 4.22
C PHE A 97 -10.81 -12.97 3.30
N LYS A 98 -11.71 -13.08 2.33
CA LYS A 98 -11.48 -13.95 1.17
C LYS A 98 -10.57 -13.23 0.16
N ILE A 99 -9.95 -13.99 -0.73
CA ILE A 99 -9.07 -13.46 -1.79
C ILE A 99 -9.84 -12.45 -2.66
N GLU A 100 -11.07 -12.79 -3.02
CA GLU A 100 -11.92 -11.97 -3.89
C GLU A 100 -12.30 -10.64 -3.22
N GLU A 101 -12.57 -10.66 -1.91
CA GLU A 101 -12.86 -9.45 -1.14
C GLU A 101 -11.64 -8.54 -1.03
N PHE A 102 -10.45 -9.13 -0.89
CA PHE A 102 -9.19 -8.38 -0.86
C PHE A 102 -8.92 -7.71 -2.20
N HIS A 103 -9.11 -8.43 -3.31
CA HIS A 103 -8.99 -7.86 -4.65
C HIS A 103 -10.05 -6.80 -4.95
N HIS A 104 -11.30 -7.04 -4.56
CA HIS A 104 -12.35 -6.04 -4.70
C HIS A 104 -11.98 -4.74 -3.98
N LEU A 105 -11.46 -4.83 -2.75
CA LEU A 105 -10.97 -3.68 -2.00
C LEU A 105 -9.88 -2.93 -2.75
N ILE A 106 -8.80 -3.63 -3.12
CA ILE A 106 -7.64 -3.01 -3.77
C ILE A 106 -8.04 -2.36 -5.09
N ASN A 107 -8.78 -3.07 -5.94
CA ASN A 107 -9.21 -2.56 -7.24
C ASN A 107 -10.16 -1.36 -7.10
N THR A 108 -11.04 -1.36 -6.10
CA THR A 108 -11.96 -0.25 -5.84
C THR A 108 -11.21 0.99 -5.40
N VAL A 109 -10.21 0.85 -4.53
CA VAL A 109 -9.35 1.96 -4.09
C VAL A 109 -8.53 2.50 -5.26
N ILE A 110 -7.83 1.63 -6.00
CA ILE A 110 -7.02 2.04 -7.17
C ILE A 110 -7.87 2.75 -8.22
N LYS A 111 -9.05 2.21 -8.54
CA LYS A 111 -9.96 2.83 -9.49
C LYS A 111 -10.32 4.26 -9.07
N PHE A 112 -10.68 4.45 -7.79
CA PHE A 112 -10.98 5.78 -7.29
C PHE A 112 -9.77 6.72 -7.34
N LEU A 113 -8.57 6.24 -6.97
CA LEU A 113 -7.34 7.04 -7.09
C LEU A 113 -7.11 7.54 -8.52
N LYS A 114 -7.37 6.69 -9.51
CA LYS A 114 -7.31 7.06 -10.93
C LYS A 114 -8.38 8.10 -11.30
N ASP A 115 -9.62 7.91 -10.83
CA ASP A 115 -10.74 8.81 -11.11
C ASP A 115 -10.50 10.24 -10.61
N ILE A 116 -9.77 10.41 -9.50
CA ILE A 116 -9.40 11.73 -8.94
C ILE A 116 -7.99 12.20 -9.35
N ASN A 117 -7.38 11.56 -10.36
CA ASN A 117 -6.06 11.90 -10.90
C ASN A 117 -4.91 11.87 -9.87
N ILE A 118 -4.99 11.00 -8.85
CA ILE A 118 -3.81 10.69 -8.04
C ILE A 118 -2.90 9.79 -8.89
N SER A 119 -1.99 10.46 -9.61
CA SER A 119 -1.14 9.88 -10.64
C SER A 119 -0.28 8.75 -10.09
N TYR A 120 -0.20 7.73 -10.93
CA TYR A 120 0.59 6.56 -10.72
C TYR A 120 2.08 6.74 -11.12
N GLU A 121 2.47 7.83 -11.78
CA GLU A 121 3.79 7.98 -12.40
C GLU A 121 4.92 7.28 -11.63
N LYS A 122 5.80 6.56 -12.35
CA LYS A 122 6.97 5.87 -11.77
C LYS A 122 7.97 6.89 -11.23
N VAL A 123 7.57 7.66 -10.24
CA VAL A 123 8.29 8.75 -9.64
C VAL A 123 9.28 8.15 -8.67
N CYS A 124 10.55 8.48 -8.87
CA CYS A 124 11.62 7.98 -8.04
C CYS A 124 11.51 8.58 -6.64
N ARG A 125 11.47 7.72 -5.62
CA ARG A 125 11.36 8.14 -4.22
C ARG A 125 12.51 9.07 -3.78
N TYR A 126 13.66 8.98 -4.41
CA TYR A 126 14.85 9.77 -4.05
C TYR A 126 14.92 11.12 -4.77
N CYS A 127 14.82 11.14 -6.10
CA CYS A 127 15.03 12.35 -6.89
C CYS A 127 13.74 13.03 -7.36
N LYS A 128 12.57 12.41 -7.14
CA LYS A 128 11.26 12.87 -7.60
C LYS A 128 11.12 12.98 -9.14
N GLY A 129 12.06 12.43 -9.90
CA GLY A 129 11.98 12.32 -11.36
C GLY A 129 11.12 11.14 -11.82
N ASN A 130 10.55 11.25 -13.00
CA ASN A 130 9.70 10.23 -13.62
C ASN A 130 10.51 9.03 -14.18
N ASP A 131 9.82 8.02 -14.69
CA ASP A 131 10.39 6.86 -15.38
C ASP A 131 11.35 6.01 -14.53
N SER A 132 10.96 5.72 -13.29
CA SER A 132 11.69 4.76 -12.44
C SER A 132 11.73 3.39 -13.10
N ASP A 133 12.93 2.81 -13.13
CA ASP A 133 13.24 1.51 -13.72
C ASP A 133 13.32 0.39 -12.67
N SER A 134 13.22 0.73 -11.39
CA SER A 134 13.42 -0.18 -10.27
C SER A 134 12.50 0.11 -9.09
N THR A 135 12.61 -0.72 -8.06
CA THR A 135 11.90 -0.54 -6.78
C THR A 135 12.84 -0.72 -5.61
N VAL A 136 12.50 -0.09 -4.49
CA VAL A 136 13.24 -0.18 -3.23
C VAL A 136 12.25 -0.33 -2.07
N ILE A 137 12.68 -1.02 -1.01
CA ILE A 137 11.91 -1.17 0.22
C ILE A 137 12.50 -0.24 1.28
N ILE A 138 11.73 0.78 1.69
CA ILE A 138 12.10 1.73 2.74
C ILE A 138 11.08 1.61 3.86
N ASN A 139 11.53 1.42 5.10
CA ASN A 139 10.64 1.17 6.25
C ASN A 139 9.60 0.08 5.99
N LYS A 140 10.00 -0.96 5.24
CA LYS A 140 9.19 -2.13 4.84
C LYS A 140 8.07 -1.83 3.85
N ILE A 141 7.96 -0.60 3.33
CA ILE A 141 7.03 -0.19 2.25
C ILE A 141 7.82 -0.14 0.94
N LYS A 142 7.23 -0.65 -0.14
CA LYS A 142 7.84 -0.68 -1.47
C LYS A 142 7.55 0.63 -2.22
N TYR A 143 8.59 1.22 -2.81
CA TYR A 143 8.53 2.45 -3.59
C TYR A 143 9.22 2.27 -4.93
N HIS A 144 8.83 3.08 -5.92
CA HIS A 144 9.55 3.22 -7.18
C HIS A 144 10.83 4.02 -6.98
N CYS A 145 11.88 3.64 -7.71
CA CYS A 145 13.15 4.37 -7.72
C CYS A 145 13.93 4.15 -9.01
N HIS A 146 14.80 5.09 -9.37
CA HIS A 146 15.86 4.82 -10.33
C HIS A 146 16.94 3.93 -9.70
N SER A 147 17.42 2.93 -10.44
CA SER A 147 18.52 2.05 -10.02
C SER A 147 19.74 2.86 -9.57
N LYS A 148 20.10 3.89 -10.34
CA LYS A 148 21.22 4.80 -10.02
C LYS A 148 21.03 5.55 -8.70
N CYS A 149 19.85 6.13 -8.47
CA CYS A 149 19.57 6.86 -7.24
C CYS A 149 19.65 5.94 -6.01
N ARG A 150 19.20 4.69 -6.15
CA ARG A 150 19.32 3.69 -5.10
C ARG A 150 20.78 3.37 -4.78
N GLU A 151 21.60 3.11 -5.78
CA GLU A 151 23.04 2.83 -5.60
C GLU A 151 23.78 4.00 -4.92
N GLU A 152 23.51 5.23 -5.36
CA GLU A 152 24.08 6.43 -4.75
C GLU A 152 23.71 6.54 -3.27
N PHE A 153 22.44 6.31 -2.92
CA PHE A 153 21.98 6.36 -1.55
C PHE A 153 22.63 5.27 -0.68
N GLU A 154 22.68 4.03 -1.17
CA GLU A 154 23.31 2.90 -0.49
C GLU A 154 24.83 3.12 -0.29
N SER A 155 25.50 3.77 -1.25
CA SER A 155 26.92 4.10 -1.14
C SER A 155 27.23 5.14 -0.06
N LYS A 156 26.32 6.11 0.15
CA LYS A 156 26.44 7.16 1.16
C LYS A 156 26.18 6.64 2.59
N MET A 157 25.37 5.59 2.75
CA MET A 157 25.07 4.99 4.06
C MET A 157 26.16 4.02 4.54
N LYS A 158 27.08 3.60 3.66
CA LYS A 158 28.20 2.70 4.00
C LYS A 158 29.50 3.43 4.38
N LYS A 159 29.49 4.77 4.38
CA LYS A 159 30.58 5.63 4.89
C LYS A 159 30.21 6.15 6.26
#